data_AF-A0A0S4J8Q0-F1
#
_entry.id   AF-A0A0S4J8Q0-F1
#
_cell.length_a   1.000
_cell.length_b   1.000
_cell.length_c   1.000
_cell.angle_alpha   90.00
_cell.angle_beta   90.00
_cell.angle_gamma   90.00
#
_symmetry.space_group_name_H-M   'P 1'
#
loop_
_entity.id
_entity.type
_entity.pdbx_description
1 polymer ?
#
loop_
_entity_poly.entity_id
_entity_poly.type
_entity_poly.pdbx_seq_one_letter_code
_entity_poly.pdbx_strand_id
1 'polypeptide(L)'
;MEIVFVGSGVSTAIPVMGHFGNCACRDAIETPHSKNRRNNVSLLISKKKPLSAIEVITEKHQRLQPKLSSGANGSDEEQKDADRHAQRRALTLGDANVSDSWNILIDCGKTFRTAYFEQLIQRKVRSIDALLITHEHADAIQGLDDLRDLQSFLEEGQHWVCQYYVPTFLSPFTMKTLTRQVEYIVRNSRVMGEAPSSRSAFRTLQNAVETKLPAASRVIERRSTALDLWTVPDDHPQQFHVPYLCDGNEGIVMYSVPVEHGAGYMSLGFVFGSGVSFRNSKCNNQTLENGGNPKRGTCIAYISDVSHVPANALAFLQNLNKIDILVVDLLLGGGEKHFSHFCLDDVWELVRILRPRKVYGTGMYCTLEHNSTNASLASQLRLEHESGSCLGVESVELAFDGLTIPVVV
;
A
#
# COMPACT_ATOMS: atom_id res chain seq x y z
N MET A 1 12.29 -5.75 4.60
CA MET A 1 10.98 -5.37 4.05
C MET A 1 11.12 -5.32 2.54
N GLU A 2 10.05 -5.33 1.80
CA GLU A 2 10.06 -5.05 0.36
C GLU A 2 8.86 -4.19 -0.02
N ILE A 3 8.98 -3.46 -1.12
CA ILE A 3 7.85 -2.84 -1.80
C ILE A 3 7.62 -3.52 -3.14
N VAL A 4 6.35 -3.71 -3.52
CA VAL A 4 5.93 -4.33 -4.76
C VAL A 4 4.97 -3.39 -5.47
N PHE A 5 5.24 -3.08 -6.74
CA PHE A 5 4.30 -2.37 -7.59
C PHE A 5 3.18 -3.32 -7.99
N VAL A 6 2.01 -3.16 -7.40
CA VAL A 6 0.82 -3.97 -7.69
C VAL A 6 0.22 -3.54 -9.03
N GLY A 7 0.25 -2.23 -9.29
CA GLY A 7 -0.03 -1.67 -10.59
C GLY A 7 0.74 -0.36 -10.79
N SER A 8 0.98 -0.03 -12.06
CA SER A 8 1.87 1.07 -12.47
C SER A 8 1.26 2.01 -13.52
N GLY A 9 0.04 1.73 -13.98
CA GLY A 9 -0.63 2.43 -15.06
C GLY A 9 -1.63 3.47 -14.58
N VAL A 10 -2.15 4.22 -15.54
CA VAL A 10 -3.18 5.25 -15.34
C VAL A 10 -4.54 4.68 -14.88
N SER A 11 -5.48 5.59 -14.64
CA SER A 11 -6.87 5.29 -14.32
C SER A 11 -7.54 4.32 -15.30
N THR A 12 -7.26 4.37 -16.60
CA THR A 12 -7.84 3.45 -17.60
C THR A 12 -7.18 2.08 -17.67
N ALA A 13 -6.07 1.87 -16.95
CA ALA A 13 -5.13 0.77 -17.13
C ALA A 13 -4.56 0.70 -18.57
N ILE A 14 -3.54 -0.13 -18.78
CA ILE A 14 -2.98 -0.46 -20.09
C ILE A 14 -3.08 -1.98 -20.30
N PRO A 15 -3.71 -2.45 -21.40
CA PRO A 15 -4.22 -1.68 -22.53
C PRO A 15 -5.47 -0.85 -22.20
N VAL A 16 -5.57 0.33 -22.81
CA VAL A 16 -6.76 1.19 -22.70
C VAL A 16 -7.91 0.52 -23.47
N MET A 17 -9.07 0.40 -22.83
CA MET A 17 -10.26 -0.19 -23.46
C MET A 17 -10.59 0.52 -24.79
N GLY A 18 -10.73 -0.26 -25.87
CA GLY A 18 -11.04 0.25 -27.20
C GLY A 18 -9.86 0.90 -27.95
N HIS A 19 -8.66 0.93 -27.37
CA HIS A 19 -7.48 1.53 -27.98
C HIS A 19 -6.61 0.48 -28.70
N PHE A 20 -6.60 0.50 -30.04
CA PHE A 20 -5.82 -0.42 -30.89
C PHE A 20 -4.66 0.27 -31.63
N GLY A 21 -4.19 1.40 -31.10
CA GLY A 21 -3.10 2.19 -31.69
C GLY A 21 -1.73 1.50 -31.64
N ASN A 22 -0.76 2.08 -32.36
CA ASN A 22 0.64 1.66 -32.31
C ASN A 22 1.36 2.31 -31.11
N CYS A 23 0.94 1.94 -29.92
CA CYS A 23 1.46 2.43 -28.64
C CYS A 23 1.71 1.23 -27.70
N ALA A 24 2.00 1.50 -26.42
CA ALA A 24 2.21 0.44 -25.41
C ALA A 24 1.03 -0.55 -25.30
N CYS A 25 -0.19 -0.15 -25.71
CA CYS A 25 -1.35 -1.04 -25.74
C CYS A 25 -1.15 -2.26 -26.65
N ARG A 26 -0.49 -2.09 -27.82
CA ARG A 26 -0.28 -3.20 -28.76
C ARG A 26 0.55 -4.31 -28.12
N ASP A 27 1.69 -3.92 -27.55
CA ASP A 27 2.58 -4.85 -26.86
C ASP A 27 1.90 -5.46 -25.62
N ALA A 28 1.11 -4.69 -24.86
CA ALA A 28 0.34 -5.18 -23.72
C ALA A 28 -0.74 -6.22 -24.12
N ILE A 29 -1.30 -6.12 -25.32
CA ILE A 29 -2.29 -7.07 -25.88
C ILE A 29 -1.59 -8.34 -26.38
N GLU A 30 -0.51 -8.17 -27.15
CA GLU A 30 0.21 -9.27 -27.79
C GLU A 30 1.05 -10.09 -26.79
N THR A 31 1.50 -9.45 -25.70
CA THR A 31 2.40 -10.05 -24.72
C THR A 31 1.82 -9.94 -23.29
N PRO A 32 1.13 -10.98 -22.77
CA PRO A 32 0.41 -10.91 -21.48
C PRO A 32 1.25 -10.57 -20.23
N HIS A 33 2.57 -10.77 -20.29
CA HIS A 33 3.53 -10.45 -19.21
C HIS A 33 4.39 -9.23 -19.54
N SER A 34 4.03 -8.45 -20.56
CA SER A 34 4.76 -7.24 -20.88
C SER A 34 4.71 -6.23 -19.73
N LYS A 35 5.81 -5.50 -19.54
CA LYS A 35 5.89 -4.33 -18.65
C LYS A 35 5.02 -3.16 -19.13
N ASN A 36 4.52 -3.21 -20.35
CA ASN A 36 3.53 -2.28 -20.89
C ASN A 36 2.09 -2.65 -20.49
N ARG A 37 1.85 -3.85 -19.96
CA ARG A 37 0.56 -4.21 -19.36
C ARG A 37 0.53 -3.73 -17.92
N ARG A 38 -0.38 -2.80 -17.63
CA ARG A 38 -0.35 -2.00 -16.40
C ARG A 38 -1.74 -1.90 -15.78
N ASN A 39 -1.89 -2.40 -14.58
CA ASN A 39 -3.03 -2.17 -13.69
C ASN A 39 -2.99 -0.74 -13.13
N ASN A 40 -4.07 -0.27 -12.52
CA ASN A 40 -4.11 1.03 -11.81
C ASN A 40 -3.00 1.12 -10.76
N VAL A 41 -2.46 2.32 -10.57
CA VAL A 41 -1.42 2.60 -9.57
C VAL A 41 -1.79 2.00 -8.22
N SER A 42 -0.90 1.16 -7.68
CA SER A 42 -1.03 0.59 -6.35
C SER A 42 0.31 0.01 -5.90
N LEU A 43 0.63 0.13 -4.61
CA LEU A 43 1.88 -0.35 -4.03
C LEU A 43 1.60 -1.26 -2.82
N LEU A 44 2.27 -2.39 -2.74
CA LEU A 44 2.28 -3.24 -1.55
C LEU A 44 3.57 -3.04 -0.78
N ILE A 45 3.47 -2.75 0.52
CA ILE A 45 4.57 -2.81 1.48
C ILE A 45 4.47 -4.14 2.22
N SER A 46 5.48 -5.00 2.08
CA SER A 46 5.52 -6.33 2.69
C SER A 46 6.65 -6.44 3.71
N LYS A 47 6.31 -6.77 4.95
CA LYS A 47 7.25 -6.92 6.07
C LYS A 47 7.07 -8.27 6.74
N LYS A 48 8.10 -9.12 6.74
CA LYS A 48 8.08 -10.42 7.43
C LYS A 48 7.64 -10.28 8.89
N LYS A 49 6.75 -11.17 9.32
CA LYS A 49 6.30 -11.27 10.71
C LYS A 49 7.44 -11.83 11.57
N PRO A 50 7.64 -11.33 12.81
CA PRO A 50 8.54 -11.99 13.73
C PRO A 50 8.01 -13.40 14.06
N LEU A 51 8.91 -14.37 14.26
CA LEU A 51 8.55 -15.78 14.53
C LEU A 51 7.53 -15.91 15.68
N SER A 52 7.71 -15.13 16.75
CA SER A 52 6.80 -15.10 17.90
C SER A 52 5.38 -14.65 17.54
N ALA A 53 5.21 -13.77 16.54
CA ALA A 53 3.88 -13.38 16.08
C ALA A 53 3.23 -14.49 15.24
N ILE A 54 4.02 -15.23 14.46
CA ILE A 54 3.54 -16.38 13.69
C ILE A 54 3.07 -17.47 14.66
N GLU A 55 3.88 -17.83 15.66
CA GLU A 55 3.54 -18.82 16.68
C GLU A 55 2.25 -18.48 17.43
N VAL A 56 2.08 -17.24 17.88
CA VAL A 56 0.86 -16.79 18.57
C VAL A 56 -0.37 -16.83 17.66
N ILE A 57 -0.24 -16.45 16.38
CA ILE A 57 -1.34 -16.52 15.41
C ILE A 57 -1.73 -17.99 15.17
N THR A 58 -0.75 -18.86 14.96
CA THR A 58 -0.96 -20.30 14.76
C THR A 58 -1.62 -20.94 15.98
N GLU A 59 -1.17 -20.64 17.20
CA GLU A 59 -1.79 -21.12 18.44
C GLU A 59 -3.24 -20.64 18.62
N LYS A 60 -3.52 -19.36 18.33
CA LYS A 60 -4.90 -18.83 18.36
C LYS A 60 -5.78 -19.53 17.33
N HIS A 61 -5.28 -19.74 16.11
CA HIS A 61 -6.00 -20.45 15.05
C HIS A 61 -6.31 -21.89 15.45
N GLN A 62 -5.35 -22.60 16.06
CA GLN A 62 -5.55 -23.97 16.55
C GLN A 62 -6.59 -24.05 17.68
N ARG A 63 -6.69 -23.04 18.54
CA ARG A 63 -7.68 -22.97 19.62
C ARG A 63 -9.10 -22.64 19.14
N LEU A 64 -9.23 -21.94 18.02
CA LEU A 64 -10.52 -21.49 17.46
C LEU A 64 -11.15 -22.48 16.48
N GLN A 65 -10.43 -23.51 16.04
CA GLN A 65 -11.05 -24.58 15.27
C GLN A 65 -11.98 -25.42 16.16
N PRO A 66 -13.23 -25.70 15.73
CA PRO A 66 -14.13 -26.52 16.51
C PRO A 66 -13.50 -27.90 16.71
N LYS A 67 -13.36 -28.32 17.97
CA LYS A 67 -13.08 -29.72 18.27
C LYS A 67 -14.24 -30.52 17.70
N LEU A 68 -14.01 -31.24 16.61
CA LEU A 68 -14.97 -32.23 16.11
C LEU A 68 -15.33 -33.14 17.27
N SER A 69 -16.56 -33.03 17.77
CA SER A 69 -17.10 -33.97 18.75
C SER A 69 -17.26 -35.31 18.06
N SER A 70 -16.40 -36.27 18.41
CA SER A 70 -16.46 -37.65 17.95
C SER A 70 -17.75 -38.31 18.43
N GLY A 71 -18.76 -38.33 17.58
CA GLY A 71 -19.94 -39.18 17.69
C GLY A 71 -19.89 -40.27 16.62
N ALA A 72 -19.09 -41.32 16.83
CA ALA A 72 -19.22 -42.58 16.08
C ALA A 72 -18.52 -43.71 16.84
N ASN A 73 -19.26 -44.79 17.11
CA ASN A 73 -18.73 -46.06 17.58
C ASN A 73 -17.95 -46.72 16.42
N GLY A 74 -16.64 -46.51 16.35
CA GLY A 74 -15.71 -47.19 15.46
C GLY A 74 -14.56 -47.77 16.28
N SER A 75 -13.97 -48.87 15.80
CA SER A 75 -12.89 -49.59 16.50
C SER A 75 -11.67 -48.67 16.78
N ASP A 76 -11.06 -48.83 17.96
CA ASP A 76 -10.01 -47.92 18.50
C ASP A 76 -8.76 -47.74 17.60
N GLU A 77 -8.52 -48.64 16.64
CA GLU A 77 -7.42 -48.52 15.67
C GLU A 77 -7.81 -47.75 14.40
N GLU A 78 -9.00 -47.98 13.84
CA GLU A 78 -9.52 -47.21 12.70
C GLU A 78 -9.77 -45.74 13.08
N GLN A 79 -10.23 -45.49 14.32
CA GLN A 79 -10.41 -44.14 14.83
C GLN A 79 -9.06 -43.43 15.02
N LYS A 80 -8.01 -44.11 15.48
CA LYS A 80 -6.65 -43.54 15.63
C LYS A 80 -5.97 -43.27 14.29
N ASP A 81 -6.18 -44.10 13.28
CA ASP A 81 -5.65 -43.85 11.94
C ASP A 81 -6.46 -42.78 11.19
N ALA A 82 -7.79 -42.74 11.35
CA ALA A 82 -8.61 -41.64 10.85
C ALA A 82 -8.27 -40.31 11.53
N ASP A 83 -8.06 -40.31 12.85
CA ASP A 83 -7.62 -39.14 13.61
C ASP A 83 -6.19 -38.73 13.24
N ARG A 84 -5.25 -39.67 13.03
CA ARG A 84 -3.91 -39.35 12.49
C ARG A 84 -3.97 -38.84 11.06
N HIS A 85 -4.88 -39.33 10.23
CA HIS A 85 -5.02 -38.91 8.84
C HIS A 85 -5.78 -37.57 8.73
N ALA A 86 -6.69 -37.27 9.65
CA ALA A 86 -7.38 -36.00 9.82
C ALA A 86 -6.46 -34.95 10.46
N GLN A 87 -5.62 -35.34 11.42
CA GLN A 87 -4.59 -34.49 12.03
C GLN A 87 -3.43 -34.24 11.08
N ARG A 88 -3.03 -35.24 10.26
CA ARG A 88 -2.13 -35.03 9.10
C ARG A 88 -2.79 -34.17 8.04
N ARG A 89 -4.05 -34.38 7.66
CA ARG A 89 -4.78 -33.48 6.75
C ARG A 89 -4.90 -32.08 7.34
N ALA A 90 -5.10 -31.89 8.64
CA ALA A 90 -5.09 -30.60 9.31
C ALA A 90 -3.68 -30.02 9.51
N LEU A 91 -2.61 -30.81 9.34
CA LEU A 91 -1.22 -30.34 9.24
C LEU A 91 -0.77 -30.11 7.79
N THR A 92 -1.49 -30.69 6.82
CA THR A 92 -1.24 -30.55 5.38
C THR A 92 -2.18 -29.51 4.74
N LEU A 93 -3.33 -29.25 5.37
CA LEU A 93 -4.33 -28.21 5.06
C LEU A 93 -4.43 -27.14 6.17
N GLY A 94 -3.88 -27.38 7.36
CA GLY A 94 -3.61 -26.32 8.33
C GLY A 94 -2.24 -25.71 8.10
N ASP A 95 -2.12 -24.43 8.42
CA ASP A 95 -1.00 -23.52 8.14
C ASP A 95 -0.85 -23.02 6.70
N ALA A 96 -1.81 -23.30 5.80
CA ALA A 96 -1.86 -22.73 4.46
C ALA A 96 -2.56 -21.36 4.36
N ASN A 97 -3.00 -20.74 5.46
CA ASN A 97 -3.77 -19.48 5.42
C ASN A 97 -3.11 -18.27 6.12
N VAL A 98 -1.98 -18.44 6.79
CA VAL A 98 -1.26 -17.32 7.41
C VAL A 98 -0.24 -16.79 6.41
N SER A 99 -0.28 -15.50 6.09
CA SER A 99 0.83 -14.87 5.35
C SER A 99 2.03 -14.72 6.29
N ASP A 100 3.21 -15.11 5.83
CA ASP A 100 4.48 -14.94 6.57
C ASP A 100 4.87 -13.46 6.76
N SER A 101 4.16 -12.56 6.07
CA SER A 101 4.41 -11.12 6.11
C SER A 101 3.15 -10.36 6.48
N TRP A 102 3.36 -9.19 7.09
CA TRP A 102 2.39 -8.11 7.14
C TRP A 102 2.38 -7.38 5.80
N ASN A 103 1.21 -7.19 5.22
CA ASN A 103 0.99 -6.62 3.90
C ASN A 103 0.16 -5.35 4.02
N ILE A 104 0.76 -4.21 3.69
CA ILE A 104 0.10 -2.90 3.72
C ILE A 104 -0.07 -2.45 2.28
N LEU A 105 -1.30 -2.21 1.86
CA LEU A 105 -1.63 -1.78 0.50
C LEU A 105 -1.74 -0.25 0.45
N ILE A 106 -1.21 0.37 -0.60
CA ILE A 106 -1.50 1.75 -1.00
C ILE A 106 -2.39 1.67 -2.22
N ASP A 107 -3.60 2.21 -2.08
CA ASP A 107 -4.70 2.20 -3.03
C ASP A 107 -5.22 0.81 -3.43
N CYS A 108 -6.54 0.73 -3.58
CA CYS A 108 -7.29 -0.46 -3.96
C CYS A 108 -8.24 -0.10 -5.12
N GLY A 109 -7.67 0.14 -6.29
CA GLY A 109 -8.38 0.55 -7.50
C GLY A 109 -9.23 -0.52 -8.16
N LYS A 110 -10.03 -0.12 -9.17
CA LYS A 110 -10.90 -1.03 -9.95
C LYS A 110 -10.18 -2.22 -10.61
N THR A 111 -8.87 -2.15 -10.85
CA THR A 111 -8.09 -3.29 -11.35
C THR A 111 -7.54 -4.21 -10.26
N PHE A 112 -7.85 -3.98 -8.98
CA PHE A 112 -7.27 -4.71 -7.85
C PHE A 112 -7.42 -6.23 -7.99
N ARG A 113 -8.60 -6.72 -8.39
CA ARG A 113 -8.85 -8.15 -8.60
C ARG A 113 -7.88 -8.76 -9.62
N THR A 114 -7.69 -8.10 -10.76
CA THR A 114 -6.75 -8.52 -11.81
C THR A 114 -5.32 -8.48 -11.28
N ALA A 115 -4.93 -7.36 -10.67
CA ALA A 115 -3.60 -7.18 -10.11
C ALA A 115 -3.28 -8.22 -9.02
N TYR A 116 -4.28 -8.66 -8.24
CA TYR A 116 -4.12 -9.73 -7.27
C TYR A 116 -3.71 -11.05 -7.94
N PHE A 117 -4.42 -11.47 -8.99
CA PHE A 117 -4.11 -12.72 -9.69
C PHE A 117 -2.81 -12.66 -10.48
N GLU A 118 -2.44 -11.48 -10.98
CA GLU A 118 -1.20 -11.32 -11.74
C GLU A 118 0.02 -11.19 -10.82
N GLN A 119 -0.08 -10.44 -9.72
CA GLN A 119 1.08 -10.01 -8.94
C GLN A 119 1.11 -10.56 -7.51
N LEU A 120 -0.03 -10.64 -6.82
CA LEU A 120 -0.07 -10.91 -5.38
C LEU A 120 -0.20 -12.39 -5.03
N ILE A 121 -0.98 -13.16 -5.80
CA ILE A 121 -1.17 -14.60 -5.56
C ILE A 121 0.14 -15.38 -5.69
N GLN A 122 1.00 -15.00 -6.65
CA GLN A 122 2.31 -15.61 -6.87
C GLN A 122 3.25 -15.38 -5.68
N ARG A 123 3.00 -14.32 -4.90
CA ARG A 123 3.74 -13.95 -3.69
C ARG A 123 3.14 -14.53 -2.42
N LYS A 124 2.08 -15.35 -2.53
CA LYS A 124 1.36 -15.92 -1.40
C LYS A 124 0.83 -14.84 -0.44
N VAL A 125 0.46 -13.68 -0.97
CA VAL A 125 -0.29 -12.66 -0.22
C VAL A 125 -1.70 -13.19 -0.04
N ARG A 126 -2.10 -13.39 1.22
CA ARG A 126 -3.39 -13.96 1.61
C ARG A 126 -4.24 -13.00 2.44
N SER A 127 -3.61 -11.98 2.98
CA SER A 127 -4.26 -10.94 3.77
C SER A 127 -3.69 -9.58 3.43
N ILE A 128 -4.55 -8.57 3.48
CA ILE A 128 -4.15 -7.17 3.57
C ILE A 128 -4.40 -6.72 5.00
N ASP A 129 -3.33 -6.30 5.67
CA ASP A 129 -3.33 -6.03 7.10
C ASP A 129 -3.53 -4.54 7.40
N ALA A 130 -3.20 -3.65 6.46
CA ALA A 130 -3.59 -2.23 6.50
C ALA A 130 -3.74 -1.66 5.09
N LEU A 131 -4.47 -0.57 4.96
CA LEU A 131 -4.73 0.13 3.71
C LEU A 131 -4.43 1.62 3.86
N LEU A 132 -3.70 2.20 2.91
CA LEU A 132 -3.53 3.64 2.73
C LEU A 132 -4.28 4.02 1.46
N ILE A 133 -5.10 5.05 1.50
CA ILE A 133 -5.81 5.56 0.32
C ILE A 133 -5.31 6.98 0.03
N THR A 134 -4.79 7.19 -1.17
CA THR A 134 -4.25 8.47 -1.62
C THR A 134 -5.38 9.49 -1.84
N HIS A 135 -6.41 9.09 -2.60
CA HIS A 135 -7.56 9.93 -2.98
C HIS A 135 -8.79 9.06 -3.36
N GLU A 136 -9.92 9.68 -3.69
CA GLU A 136 -11.21 8.99 -3.84
C GLU A 136 -11.63 8.64 -5.28
N HIS A 137 -10.73 8.69 -6.27
CA HIS A 137 -11.07 8.27 -7.62
C HIS A 137 -11.18 6.75 -7.76
N ALA A 138 -11.88 6.32 -8.82
CA ALA A 138 -12.21 4.93 -9.09
C ALA A 138 -11.00 3.98 -9.11
N ASP A 139 -9.92 4.44 -9.69
CA ASP A 139 -8.63 3.78 -9.78
C ASP A 139 -7.84 3.74 -8.47
N ALA A 140 -8.29 4.42 -7.43
CA ALA A 140 -7.76 4.30 -6.07
C ALA A 140 -8.68 3.52 -5.12
N ILE A 141 -10.01 3.49 -5.34
CA ILE A 141 -10.96 2.93 -4.35
C ILE A 141 -11.96 1.88 -4.85
N GLN A 142 -12.19 1.70 -6.15
CA GLN A 142 -13.28 0.82 -6.60
C GLN A 142 -12.96 -0.68 -6.55
N GLY A 143 -11.76 -1.07 -6.11
CA GLY A 143 -11.41 -2.45 -5.77
C GLY A 143 -11.76 -2.84 -4.33
N LEU A 144 -12.26 -1.90 -3.52
CA LEU A 144 -12.52 -2.12 -2.10
C LEU A 144 -13.49 -3.27 -1.83
N ASP A 145 -14.43 -3.61 -2.72
CA ASP A 145 -15.31 -4.77 -2.53
C ASP A 145 -14.56 -6.10 -2.59
N ASP A 146 -13.60 -6.22 -3.52
CA ASP A 146 -12.76 -7.42 -3.65
C ASP A 146 -11.81 -7.60 -2.45
N LEU A 147 -11.46 -6.51 -1.75
CA LEU A 147 -10.60 -6.56 -0.55
C LEU A 147 -11.17 -7.47 0.55
N ARG A 148 -12.50 -7.68 0.60
CA ARG A 148 -13.13 -8.60 1.55
C ARG A 148 -12.56 -10.01 1.48
N ASP A 149 -12.07 -10.45 0.32
CA ASP A 149 -11.52 -11.81 0.17
C ASP A 149 -10.13 -11.95 0.82
N LEU A 150 -9.50 -10.83 1.18
CA LEU A 150 -8.18 -10.76 1.82
C LEU A 150 -8.26 -10.26 3.28
N GLN A 151 -9.44 -10.33 3.88
CA GLN A 151 -9.58 -10.17 5.33
C GLN A 151 -9.49 -11.52 6.02
N SER A 152 -9.04 -11.53 7.28
CA SER A 152 -9.01 -12.75 8.08
C SER A 152 -10.41 -13.04 8.64
N PHE A 153 -10.87 -14.29 8.50
CA PHE A 153 -12.20 -14.73 8.95
C PHE A 153 -12.14 -15.97 9.83
N LEU A 154 -13.18 -16.16 10.63
CA LEU A 154 -13.49 -17.41 11.32
C LEU A 154 -14.87 -17.90 10.88
N GLU A 155 -15.05 -19.21 10.89
CA GLU A 155 -16.35 -19.83 10.71
C GLU A 155 -16.96 -20.07 12.10
N GLU A 156 -18.07 -19.41 12.40
CA GLU A 156 -18.83 -19.58 13.64
C GLU A 156 -20.24 -20.08 13.29
N GLY A 157 -20.47 -21.39 13.44
CA GLY A 157 -21.74 -22.03 13.06
C GLY A 157 -21.95 -22.01 11.55
N GLN A 158 -22.97 -21.26 11.07
CA GLN A 158 -23.23 -21.05 9.64
C GLN A 158 -22.80 -19.65 9.14
N HIS A 159 -22.10 -18.88 9.97
CA HIS A 159 -21.69 -17.52 9.66
C HIS A 159 -20.17 -17.40 9.52
N TRP A 160 -19.74 -16.57 8.57
CA TRP A 160 -18.36 -16.14 8.45
C TRP A 160 -18.19 -14.84 9.22
N VAL A 161 -17.21 -14.77 10.12
CA VAL A 161 -17.01 -13.61 11.00
C VAL A 161 -15.66 -12.97 10.69
N CYS A 162 -15.64 -11.66 10.42
CA CYS A 162 -14.38 -10.90 10.31
C CYS A 162 -13.63 -10.97 11.65
N GLN A 163 -12.39 -11.44 11.66
CA GLN A 163 -11.57 -11.43 12.87
C GLN A 163 -11.14 -10.01 13.25
N TYR A 164 -10.82 -9.19 12.24
CA TYR A 164 -10.36 -7.82 12.43
C TYR A 164 -10.83 -6.95 11.26
N TYR A 165 -11.10 -5.68 11.57
CA TYR A 165 -11.28 -4.64 10.56
C TYR A 165 -9.91 -4.21 10.04
N VAL A 166 -9.78 -3.95 8.75
CA VAL A 166 -8.52 -3.48 8.15
C VAL A 166 -8.32 -2.01 8.51
N PRO A 167 -7.28 -1.63 9.29
CA PRO A 167 -6.92 -0.24 9.52
C PRO A 167 -6.66 0.46 8.19
N THR A 168 -7.47 1.48 7.91
CA THR A 168 -7.50 2.21 6.65
C THR A 168 -7.27 3.68 6.92
N PHE A 169 -6.28 4.28 6.26
CA PHE A 169 -5.88 5.67 6.47
C PHE A 169 -6.12 6.47 5.19
N LEU A 170 -6.79 7.61 5.34
CA LEU A 170 -7.23 8.43 4.21
C LEU A 170 -7.50 9.88 4.64
N SER A 171 -7.67 10.80 3.69
CA SER A 171 -8.03 12.18 4.03
C SER A 171 -9.49 12.32 4.51
N PRO A 172 -9.84 13.38 5.26
CA PRO A 172 -11.23 13.73 5.56
C PRO A 172 -12.09 13.89 4.30
N PHE A 173 -11.50 14.41 3.23
CA PHE A 173 -12.18 14.56 1.94
C PHE A 173 -12.53 13.21 1.32
N THR A 174 -11.56 12.28 1.25
CA THR A 174 -11.77 10.92 0.75
C THR A 174 -12.84 10.19 1.58
N MET A 175 -12.87 10.38 2.90
CA MET A 175 -13.83 9.76 3.81
C MET A 175 -15.28 10.14 3.46
N LYS A 176 -15.48 11.44 3.20
CA LYS A 176 -16.79 11.99 2.82
C LYS A 176 -17.28 11.37 1.52
N THR A 177 -16.38 11.12 0.57
CA THR A 177 -16.74 10.52 -0.71
C THR A 177 -16.97 9.02 -0.63
N LEU A 178 -16.18 8.28 0.15
CA LEU A 178 -16.41 6.85 0.41
C LEU A 178 -17.81 6.59 0.94
N THR A 179 -18.30 7.47 1.84
CA THR A 179 -19.66 7.40 2.39
C THR A 179 -20.75 7.49 1.30
N ARG A 180 -20.43 8.05 0.13
CA ARG A 180 -21.36 8.20 -1.00
C ARG A 180 -21.19 7.12 -2.06
N GLN A 181 -19.94 6.77 -2.40
CA GLN A 181 -19.65 5.84 -3.50
C GLN A 181 -19.76 4.37 -3.08
N VAL A 182 -19.38 4.05 -1.85
CA VAL A 182 -19.34 2.68 -1.31
C VAL A 182 -19.98 2.64 0.07
N GLU A 183 -21.14 3.29 0.21
CA GLU A 183 -21.88 3.44 1.48
C GLU A 183 -22.04 2.10 2.22
N TYR A 184 -22.31 1.02 1.50
CA TYR A 184 -22.50 -0.30 2.11
C TYR A 184 -21.22 -0.86 2.76
N ILE A 185 -20.03 -0.51 2.27
CA ILE A 185 -18.74 -0.82 2.90
C ILE A 185 -18.57 0.07 4.13
N VAL A 186 -18.85 1.37 4.02
CA VAL A 186 -18.72 2.31 5.14
C VAL A 186 -19.66 1.96 6.29
N ARG A 187 -20.90 1.56 5.99
CA ARG A 187 -21.87 1.07 6.98
C ARG A 187 -21.40 -0.20 7.69
N ASN A 188 -20.59 -1.00 7.02
CA ASN A 188 -19.97 -2.19 7.58
C ASN A 188 -18.59 -1.90 8.23
N SER A 189 -18.18 -0.64 8.28
CA SER A 189 -16.87 -0.15 8.77
C SER A 189 -17.03 0.69 10.04
N ARG A 190 -15.91 0.99 10.72
CA ARG A 190 -15.86 1.81 11.94
C ARG A 190 -15.12 3.10 11.67
N VAL A 191 -15.71 4.25 12.02
CA VAL A 191 -15.02 5.55 11.94
C VAL A 191 -14.25 5.75 13.24
N MET A 192 -12.92 5.83 13.14
CA MET A 192 -12.02 5.83 14.29
C MET A 192 -11.56 7.24 14.71
N GLY A 193 -11.72 8.23 13.84
CA GLY A 193 -11.28 9.62 14.05
C GLY A 193 -9.93 9.90 13.40
N GLU A 194 -9.16 10.83 13.97
CA GLU A 194 -7.83 11.17 13.48
C GLU A 194 -6.82 10.07 13.80
N ALA A 195 -5.92 9.78 12.85
CA ALA A 195 -4.88 8.78 12.99
C ALA A 195 -3.83 9.25 14.02
N PRO A 196 -3.63 8.51 15.13
CA PRO A 196 -2.64 8.91 16.13
C PRO A 196 -1.22 8.66 15.62
N SER A 197 -0.25 9.44 16.12
CA SER A 197 1.16 9.33 15.76
C SER A 197 1.93 8.21 16.49
N SER A 198 1.35 7.62 17.54
CA SER A 198 2.02 6.60 18.37
C SER A 198 1.21 5.31 18.51
N ARG A 199 1.93 4.20 18.69
CA ARG A 199 1.35 2.88 18.94
C ARG A 199 0.46 2.83 20.18
N SER A 200 0.86 3.52 21.24
CA SER A 200 0.11 3.54 22.50
C SER A 200 -1.24 4.24 22.33
N ALA A 201 -1.24 5.41 21.67
CA ALA A 201 -2.48 6.13 21.36
C ALA A 201 -3.37 5.33 20.41
N PHE A 202 -2.80 4.71 19.37
CA PHE A 202 -3.54 3.83 18.45
C PHE A 202 -4.27 2.71 19.18
N ARG A 203 -3.56 1.97 20.03
CA ARG A 203 -4.14 0.87 20.82
C ARG A 203 -5.22 1.36 21.79
N THR A 204 -4.99 2.51 22.42
CA THR A 204 -5.96 3.10 23.36
C THR A 204 -7.28 3.42 22.67
N LEU A 205 -7.21 4.07 21.49
CA LEU A 205 -8.39 4.41 20.70
C LEU A 205 -9.09 3.16 20.15
N GLN A 206 -8.33 2.19 19.65
CA GLN A 206 -8.87 0.92 19.16
C GLN A 206 -9.63 0.16 20.25
N ASN A 207 -9.03 0.00 21.43
CA ASN A 207 -9.67 -0.63 22.59
C ASN A 207 -10.93 0.12 23.05
N ALA A 208 -10.91 1.46 23.02
CA ALA A 208 -12.05 2.28 23.40
C ALA A 208 -13.26 2.08 22.46
N VAL A 209 -13.03 1.85 21.17
CA VAL A 209 -14.09 1.53 20.20
C VAL A 209 -14.60 0.11 20.41
N GLU A 210 -13.71 -0.86 20.57
CA GLU A 210 -14.08 -2.28 20.78
C GLU A 210 -14.90 -2.50 22.06
N THR A 211 -14.58 -1.79 23.13
CA THR A 211 -15.30 -1.88 24.41
C THR A 211 -16.70 -1.28 24.36
N LYS A 212 -16.93 -0.23 23.56
CA LYS A 212 -18.23 0.42 23.38
C LYS A 212 -19.20 -0.39 22.49
N LEU A 213 -18.69 -1.32 21.68
CA LEU A 213 -19.53 -2.18 20.85
C LEU A 213 -20.23 -3.23 21.71
N PRO A 214 -21.57 -3.37 21.61
CA PRO A 214 -22.31 -4.47 22.23
C PRO A 214 -21.70 -5.81 21.85
N ALA A 215 -21.67 -6.78 22.77
CA ALA A 215 -21.07 -8.10 22.49
C ALA A 215 -21.65 -8.76 21.22
N ALA A 216 -22.95 -8.56 20.95
CA ALA A 216 -23.63 -9.05 19.74
C ALA A 216 -23.23 -8.32 18.45
N SER A 217 -22.62 -7.14 18.53
CA SER A 217 -22.12 -6.34 17.39
C SER A 217 -20.60 -6.48 17.19
N ARG A 218 -19.92 -7.23 18.08
CA ARG A 218 -18.49 -7.55 17.93
C ARG A 218 -18.24 -8.65 16.89
N VAL A 219 -19.29 -9.40 16.56
CA VAL A 219 -19.31 -10.45 15.53
C VAL A 219 -19.89 -9.82 14.27
N ILE A 220 -19.03 -9.46 13.30
CA ILE A 220 -19.51 -9.01 11.99
C ILE A 220 -19.57 -10.22 11.09
N GLU A 221 -20.80 -10.66 10.84
CA GLU A 221 -21.10 -11.51 9.71
C GLU A 221 -20.53 -10.87 8.43
N ARG A 222 -19.66 -11.58 7.73
CA ARG A 222 -19.01 -11.17 6.48
C ARG A 222 -20.08 -10.87 5.44
N ARG A 223 -20.36 -9.59 5.23
CA ARG A 223 -21.30 -9.09 4.22
C ARG A 223 -20.59 -8.31 3.11
N SER A 224 -19.65 -7.47 3.50
CA SER A 224 -18.79 -6.67 2.63
C SER A 224 -17.45 -6.43 3.34
N THR A 225 -16.55 -5.70 2.69
CA THR A 225 -15.31 -5.25 3.31
C THR A 225 -15.58 -4.49 4.61
N ALA A 226 -14.73 -4.71 5.62
CA ALA A 226 -14.85 -4.12 6.95
C ALA A 226 -13.57 -3.35 7.31
N LEU A 227 -13.66 -2.02 7.43
CA LEU A 227 -12.52 -1.13 7.61
C LEU A 227 -12.54 -0.37 8.95
N ASP A 228 -11.37 -0.15 9.54
CA ASP A 228 -11.17 0.82 10.62
C ASP A 228 -10.70 2.11 9.96
N LEU A 229 -11.59 3.07 9.80
CA LEU A 229 -11.40 4.28 9.00
C LEU A 229 -10.78 5.40 9.86
N TRP A 230 -9.51 5.70 9.60
CA TRP A 230 -8.72 6.76 10.23
C TRP A 230 -8.50 7.91 9.25
N THR A 231 -8.70 9.13 9.72
CA THR A 231 -8.41 10.34 8.94
C THR A 231 -6.98 10.81 9.16
N VAL A 232 -6.33 11.24 8.09
CA VAL A 232 -5.01 11.87 8.10
C VAL A 232 -5.12 13.24 7.42
N PRO A 233 -4.53 14.32 7.97
CA PRO A 233 -4.62 15.65 7.37
C PRO A 233 -4.08 15.70 5.93
N ASP A 234 -4.76 16.47 5.09
CA ASP A 234 -4.48 16.72 3.67
C ASP A 234 -4.06 18.18 3.39
N ASP A 235 -3.71 18.93 4.44
CA ASP A 235 -3.28 20.33 4.39
C ASP A 235 -1.81 20.53 4.82
N HIS A 236 -1.25 19.64 5.64
CA HIS A 236 0.18 19.59 5.96
C HIS A 236 0.72 18.16 6.11
N PRO A 237 2.04 17.95 5.90
CA PRO A 237 2.67 16.68 6.21
C PRO A 237 2.53 16.30 7.69
N GLN A 238 2.12 15.07 7.99
CA GLN A 238 1.81 14.65 9.36
C GLN A 238 2.30 13.22 9.61
N GLN A 239 3.00 12.99 10.71
CA GLN A 239 3.30 11.63 11.16
C GLN A 239 2.03 10.94 11.68
N PHE A 240 1.83 9.68 11.28
CA PHE A 240 0.80 8.81 11.84
C PHE A 240 1.32 7.38 12.04
N HIS A 241 0.68 6.63 12.92
CA HIS A 241 1.04 5.25 13.23
C HIS A 241 0.25 4.27 12.36
N VAL A 242 0.97 3.53 11.52
CA VAL A 242 0.44 2.35 10.83
C VAL A 242 0.80 1.11 11.65
N PRO A 243 -0.18 0.28 12.06
CA PRO A 243 0.10 -0.95 12.78
C PRO A 243 0.97 -1.90 11.93
N TYR A 244 1.60 -2.89 12.58
CA TYR A 244 2.43 -3.93 11.94
C TYR A 244 3.79 -3.46 11.38
N LEU A 245 3.89 -2.18 11.00
CA LEU A 245 5.13 -1.56 10.54
C LEU A 245 6.13 -1.24 11.68
N CYS A 246 5.67 -1.23 12.94
CA CYS A 246 6.51 -0.96 14.12
C CYS A 246 6.64 -2.16 15.08
N ASP A 247 7.86 -2.60 15.39
CA ASP A 247 8.14 -3.63 16.42
C ASP A 247 8.85 -2.99 17.62
N GLY A 248 8.08 -2.54 18.61
CA GLY A 248 8.64 -1.90 19.82
C GLY A 248 8.82 -0.38 19.66
N ASN A 249 9.94 0.17 20.18
CA ASN A 249 10.26 1.61 20.11
C ASN A 249 11.01 2.02 18.82
N GLU A 250 11.48 1.05 18.03
CA GLU A 250 12.11 1.28 16.72
C GLU A 250 11.19 0.70 15.64
N GLY A 251 10.58 1.56 14.83
CA GLY A 251 9.59 1.16 13.83
C GLY A 251 9.75 1.93 12.52
N ILE A 252 9.13 1.40 11.47
CA ILE A 252 8.98 2.15 10.21
C ILE A 252 8.01 3.28 10.49
N VAL A 253 8.53 4.50 10.41
CA VAL A 253 7.72 5.72 10.50
C VAL A 253 6.97 5.94 9.19
N MET A 254 5.81 6.61 9.29
CA MET A 254 4.95 6.95 8.17
C MET A 254 4.51 8.41 8.33
N TYR A 255 4.62 9.17 7.25
CA TYR A 255 4.15 10.54 7.13
C TYR A 255 3.22 10.65 5.93
N SER A 256 2.10 11.35 6.08
CA SER A 256 1.37 11.86 4.92
C SER A 256 2.13 13.04 4.33
N VAL A 257 2.00 13.23 3.03
CA VAL A 257 2.54 14.39 2.30
C VAL A 257 1.46 14.85 1.33
N PRO A 258 0.68 15.88 1.68
CA PRO A 258 -0.38 16.35 0.80
C PRO A 258 0.17 16.91 -0.51
N VAL A 259 -0.46 16.55 -1.62
CA VAL A 259 -0.13 17.01 -2.98
C VAL A 259 -1.38 17.38 -3.75
N GLU A 260 -1.27 18.27 -4.72
CA GLU A 260 -2.41 18.61 -5.58
C GLU A 260 -2.52 17.61 -6.73
N HIS A 261 -3.71 17.07 -6.96
CA HIS A 261 -4.07 16.23 -8.11
C HIS A 261 -5.08 16.99 -8.99
N GLY A 262 -4.63 18.12 -9.52
CA GLY A 262 -5.46 19.18 -10.07
C GLY A 262 -5.60 20.36 -9.12
N ALA A 263 -5.71 21.57 -9.67
CA ALA A 263 -5.73 22.80 -8.87
C ALA A 263 -6.84 22.79 -7.81
N GLY A 264 -6.46 22.85 -6.53
CA GLY A 264 -7.38 22.85 -5.39
C GLY A 264 -7.98 21.49 -5.04
N TYR A 265 -7.54 20.41 -5.69
CA TYR A 265 -7.91 19.04 -5.36
C TYR A 265 -6.73 18.33 -4.71
N MET A 266 -6.90 17.86 -3.47
CA MET A 266 -5.81 17.25 -2.69
C MET A 266 -5.82 15.72 -2.78
N SER A 267 -4.64 15.16 -3.05
CA SER A 267 -4.29 13.75 -2.88
C SER A 267 -3.23 13.62 -1.77
N LEU A 268 -2.97 12.40 -1.32
CA LEU A 268 -1.94 12.09 -0.33
C LEU A 268 -0.78 11.33 -0.97
N GLY A 269 0.42 11.89 -0.86
CA GLY A 269 1.67 11.13 -0.90
C GLY A 269 2.04 10.58 0.49
N PHE A 270 3.05 9.71 0.52
CA PHE A 270 3.55 9.10 1.74
C PHE A 270 5.08 9.10 1.81
N VAL A 271 5.64 9.39 2.98
CA VAL A 271 7.07 9.19 3.27
C VAL A 271 7.22 8.17 4.37
N PHE A 272 8.01 7.12 4.12
CA PHE A 272 8.17 6.01 5.05
C PHE A 272 9.51 5.28 4.96
N GLY A 273 9.78 4.49 5.98
CA GLY A 273 10.96 3.64 6.09
C GLY A 273 11.77 3.95 7.35
N SER A 274 12.64 3.03 7.75
CA SER A 274 13.50 3.21 8.94
C SER A 274 14.65 4.19 8.71
N GLY A 275 14.94 4.54 7.45
CA GLY A 275 15.91 5.55 7.06
C GLY A 275 15.41 6.99 7.13
N VAL A 276 14.10 7.18 7.34
CA VAL A 276 13.50 8.51 7.44
C VAL A 276 14.12 9.28 8.60
N SER A 277 14.74 10.40 8.27
CA SER A 277 15.41 11.31 9.19
C SER A 277 15.51 12.69 8.54
N PHE A 278 15.64 13.73 9.36
CA PHE A 278 15.55 15.11 8.91
C PHE A 278 16.84 15.87 9.21
N ARG A 279 17.16 16.84 8.36
CA ARG A 279 18.31 17.74 8.55
C ARG A 279 18.08 18.61 9.78
N ASN A 280 16.86 19.14 9.91
CA ASN A 280 16.42 19.94 11.05
C ASN A 280 15.34 19.19 11.85
N SER A 281 15.48 19.20 13.18
CA SER A 281 14.52 18.59 14.13
C SER A 281 13.19 19.35 14.27
N LYS A 282 13.03 20.47 13.54
CA LYS A 282 11.81 21.26 13.48
C LYS A 282 11.47 21.59 12.04
N CYS A 283 10.25 21.26 11.62
CA CYS A 283 9.64 21.76 10.39
C CYS A 283 8.22 22.21 10.73
N ASN A 284 7.84 23.44 10.40
CA ASN A 284 6.49 23.99 10.62
C ASN A 284 5.91 23.73 12.03
N ASN A 285 6.68 24.00 13.09
CA ASN A 285 6.32 23.74 14.50
C ASN A 285 6.07 22.28 14.89
N GLN A 286 6.28 21.31 13.99
CA GLN A 286 6.30 19.90 14.35
C GLN A 286 7.68 19.52 14.91
N THR A 287 7.67 18.76 16.01
CA THR A 287 8.89 18.14 16.53
C THR A 287 9.16 16.90 15.69
N LEU A 288 10.17 16.98 14.82
CA LEU A 288 10.61 15.85 14.02
C LEU A 288 11.68 15.11 14.82
N GLU A 289 11.49 13.82 15.06
CA GLU A 289 12.51 13.02 15.73
C GLU A 289 13.78 13.00 14.86
N ASN A 290 14.90 13.41 15.47
CA ASN A 290 16.28 13.37 14.96
C ASN A 290 16.71 14.55 14.08
N GLY A 291 17.26 15.60 14.71
CA GLY A 291 18.23 16.50 14.08
C GLY A 291 19.64 15.93 14.19
N GLY A 292 19.87 14.76 13.58
CA GLY A 292 21.10 13.97 13.72
C GLY A 292 21.46 13.21 12.45
N ASN A 293 22.62 12.55 12.46
CA ASN A 293 23.20 11.82 11.32
C ASN A 293 22.19 10.92 10.59
N PRO A 294 22.35 10.71 9.27
CA PRO A 294 21.47 9.86 8.47
C PRO A 294 21.30 8.47 9.09
N LYS A 295 20.05 8.03 9.25
CA LYS A 295 19.75 6.66 9.66
C LYS A 295 20.18 5.67 8.57
N ARG A 296 20.65 4.48 8.98
CA ARG A 296 21.14 3.44 8.07
C ARG A 296 20.06 2.82 7.18
N GLY A 297 18.80 2.83 7.61
CA GLY A 297 17.68 2.26 6.86
C GLY A 297 17.36 3.00 5.56
N THR A 298 16.33 2.54 4.84
CA THR A 298 15.86 3.19 3.60
C THR A 298 14.83 4.28 3.89
N CYS A 299 14.92 5.43 3.21
CA CYS A 299 13.90 6.47 3.17
C CYS A 299 13.18 6.47 1.81
N ILE A 300 11.87 6.29 1.81
CA ILE A 300 11.03 6.16 0.61
C ILE A 300 10.03 7.32 0.59
N ALA A 301 9.92 8.00 -0.55
CA ALA A 301 8.84 8.93 -0.84
C ALA A 301 7.98 8.34 -1.97
N TYR A 302 6.68 8.26 -1.74
CA TYR A 302 5.68 7.79 -2.70
C TYR A 302 4.69 8.92 -2.99
N ILE A 303 4.66 9.40 -4.23
CA ILE A 303 3.86 10.54 -4.66
C ILE A 303 3.22 10.19 -6.01
N SER A 304 2.09 9.48 -5.99
CA SER A 304 1.27 9.26 -7.19
C SER A 304 0.25 10.39 -7.38
N ASP A 305 -0.35 10.45 -8.58
CA ASP A 305 -1.47 11.35 -8.90
C ASP A 305 -1.22 12.78 -8.44
N VAL A 306 -0.28 13.47 -9.07
CA VAL A 306 0.16 14.81 -8.62
C VAL A 306 0.34 15.75 -9.81
N SER A 307 -0.27 16.94 -9.78
CA SER A 307 0.01 18.06 -10.69
C SER A 307 0.88 19.14 -10.06
N HIS A 308 0.93 19.21 -8.73
CA HIS A 308 1.72 20.20 -8.01
C HIS A 308 2.04 19.72 -6.59
N VAL A 309 3.27 19.97 -6.13
CA VAL A 309 3.66 19.72 -4.73
C VAL A 309 3.63 21.05 -3.98
N PRO A 310 2.67 21.26 -3.05
CA PRO A 310 2.56 22.50 -2.29
C PRO A 310 3.85 22.87 -1.55
N ALA A 311 4.08 24.17 -1.32
CA ALA A 311 5.32 24.68 -0.75
C ALA A 311 5.68 24.05 0.62
N ASN A 312 4.68 23.80 1.48
CA ASN A 312 4.89 23.15 2.78
C ASN A 312 5.29 21.67 2.65
N ALA A 313 4.68 20.95 1.71
CA ALA A 313 5.03 19.57 1.38
C ALA A 313 6.43 19.47 0.74
N LEU A 314 6.75 20.37 -0.20
CA LEU A 314 8.08 20.43 -0.81
C LEU A 314 9.16 20.76 0.23
N ALA A 315 8.92 21.72 1.12
CA ALA A 315 9.83 22.05 2.21
C ALA A 315 10.06 20.85 3.15
N PHE A 316 9.02 20.07 3.45
CA PHE A 316 9.14 18.84 4.21
C PHE A 316 10.02 17.80 3.50
N LEU A 317 9.79 17.56 2.20
CA LEU A 317 10.60 16.62 1.40
C LEU A 317 12.06 17.06 1.32
N GLN A 318 12.33 18.36 1.12
CA GLN A 318 13.68 18.92 1.08
C GLN A 318 14.42 18.86 2.44
N ASN A 319 13.66 18.82 3.55
CA ASN A 319 14.23 18.69 4.89
C ASN A 319 14.65 17.24 5.20
N LEU A 320 14.28 16.25 4.39
CA LEU A 320 14.79 14.88 4.54
C LEU A 320 16.31 14.86 4.34
N ASN A 321 17.01 14.08 5.16
CA ASN A 321 18.46 13.89 4.98
C ASN A 321 18.77 13.24 3.63
N LYS A 322 17.91 12.33 3.19
CA LYS A 322 18.01 11.59 1.94
C LYS A 322 16.65 11.09 1.49
N ILE A 323 16.53 10.81 0.21
CA ILE A 323 15.46 9.99 -0.36
C ILE A 323 16.14 8.86 -1.12
N ASP A 324 16.07 7.63 -0.61
CA ASP A 324 16.70 6.49 -1.27
C ASP A 324 15.88 6.01 -2.46
N ILE A 325 14.55 6.11 -2.35
CA ILE A 325 13.61 5.72 -3.39
C ILE A 325 12.53 6.79 -3.49
N LEU A 326 12.37 7.38 -4.67
CA LEU A 326 11.23 8.21 -5.03
C LEU A 326 10.35 7.42 -6.01
N VAL A 327 9.12 7.14 -5.62
CA VAL A 327 8.06 6.71 -6.54
C VAL A 327 7.24 7.94 -6.87
N VAL A 328 7.11 8.27 -8.15
CA VAL A 328 6.49 9.54 -8.58
C VAL A 328 5.57 9.35 -9.78
N ASP A 329 4.49 10.11 -9.82
CA ASP A 329 3.59 10.21 -10.98
C ASP A 329 4.34 10.66 -12.24
N LEU A 330 4.05 10.01 -13.36
CA LEU A 330 4.61 10.28 -14.68
C LEU A 330 3.61 9.83 -15.75
N LEU A 331 2.69 10.73 -16.09
CA LEU A 331 1.62 10.42 -17.03
C LEU A 331 2.09 10.38 -18.49
N LEU A 332 2.77 11.45 -18.92
CA LEU A 332 3.14 11.72 -20.32
C LEU A 332 4.63 12.05 -20.49
N GLY A 333 5.08 12.10 -21.75
CA GLY A 333 6.48 12.33 -22.13
C GLY A 333 6.94 13.79 -22.02
N GLY A 334 8.16 14.06 -22.50
CA GLY A 334 8.76 15.40 -22.46
C GLY A 334 8.04 16.38 -23.38
N GLY A 335 7.92 17.63 -22.96
CA GLY A 335 7.18 18.69 -23.66
C GLY A 335 5.66 18.61 -23.54
N GLU A 336 5.12 17.55 -22.91
CA GLU A 336 3.70 17.40 -22.65
C GLU A 336 3.32 18.01 -21.28
N LYS A 337 2.06 18.37 -21.12
CA LYS A 337 1.51 18.88 -19.85
C LYS A 337 0.14 18.28 -19.58
N HIS A 338 -0.17 18.09 -18.31
CA HIS A 338 -1.49 17.65 -17.87
C HIS A 338 -1.97 18.48 -16.68
N PHE A 339 -3.28 18.70 -16.56
CA PHE A 339 -3.83 19.58 -15.53
C PHE A 339 -3.85 18.94 -14.13
N SER A 340 -3.89 17.60 -14.06
CA SER A 340 -3.95 16.84 -12.80
C SER A 340 -2.77 15.91 -12.55
N HIS A 341 -1.80 15.83 -13.47
CA HIS A 341 -0.70 14.88 -13.38
C HIS A 341 0.62 15.49 -13.82
N PHE A 342 1.70 14.97 -13.25
CA PHE A 342 3.07 15.27 -13.63
C PHE A 342 3.36 14.61 -14.97
N CYS A 343 4.04 15.35 -15.82
CA CYS A 343 4.65 14.84 -17.04
C CYS A 343 6.17 14.79 -16.84
N LEU A 344 6.89 14.29 -17.86
CA LEU A 344 8.32 14.01 -17.73
C LEU A 344 9.15 15.24 -17.30
N ASP A 345 8.80 16.43 -17.77
CA ASP A 345 9.54 17.66 -17.43
C ASP A 345 9.36 18.03 -15.96
N ASP A 346 8.16 17.86 -15.40
CA ASP A 346 7.85 18.09 -13.98
C ASP A 346 8.62 17.09 -13.09
N VAL A 347 8.70 15.83 -13.51
CA VAL A 347 9.48 14.80 -12.82
C VAL A 347 10.94 15.18 -12.77
N TRP A 348 11.53 15.63 -13.88
CA TRP A 348 12.94 16.06 -13.89
C TRP A 348 13.18 17.29 -13.01
N GLU A 349 12.25 18.24 -12.96
CA GLU A 349 12.31 19.36 -12.02
C GLU A 349 12.35 18.85 -10.58
N LEU A 350 11.43 17.96 -10.20
CA LEU A 350 11.40 17.40 -8.85
C LEU A 350 12.68 16.59 -8.53
N VAL A 351 13.19 15.80 -9.46
CA VAL A 351 14.43 15.02 -9.29
C VAL A 351 15.63 15.93 -9.06
N ARG A 352 15.75 17.05 -9.78
CA ARG A 352 16.83 18.03 -9.57
C ARG A 352 16.73 18.69 -8.18
N ILE A 353 15.52 18.95 -7.71
CA ILE A 353 15.26 19.57 -6.40
C ILE A 353 15.57 18.59 -5.26
N LEU A 354 15.06 17.36 -5.34
CA LEU A 354 15.09 16.39 -4.25
C LEU A 354 16.32 15.47 -4.26
N ARG A 355 16.94 15.27 -5.43
CA ARG A 355 18.09 14.38 -5.68
C ARG A 355 17.94 12.99 -5.01
N PRO A 356 16.83 12.27 -5.27
CA PRO A 356 16.65 10.92 -4.77
C PRO A 356 17.69 9.97 -5.36
N ARG A 357 18.08 8.92 -4.62
CA ARG A 357 19.05 7.94 -5.09
C ARG A 357 18.49 7.10 -6.24
N LYS A 358 17.23 6.68 -6.18
CA LYS A 358 16.54 5.96 -7.28
C LYS A 358 15.14 6.52 -7.48
N VAL A 359 14.71 6.60 -8.74
CA VAL A 359 13.39 7.12 -9.13
C VAL A 359 12.63 6.08 -9.94
N TYR A 360 11.36 5.87 -9.59
CA TYR A 360 10.43 5.00 -10.29
C TYR A 360 9.17 5.78 -10.69
N GLY A 361 8.98 5.99 -12.00
CA GLY A 361 7.78 6.57 -12.56
C GLY A 361 6.59 5.61 -12.49
N THR A 362 5.43 6.07 -12.03
CA THR A 362 4.15 5.35 -12.01
C THR A 362 3.05 6.20 -12.64
N GLY A 363 1.85 5.66 -12.85
CA GLY A 363 0.74 6.40 -13.47
C GLY A 363 0.93 6.60 -14.97
N MET A 364 1.67 5.70 -15.64
CA MET A 364 2.15 5.93 -17.01
C MET A 364 1.09 5.60 -18.06
N TYR A 365 0.80 6.57 -18.94
CA TYR A 365 -0.12 6.36 -20.06
C TYR A 365 0.50 5.51 -21.18
N CYS A 366 -0.32 5.12 -22.17
CA CYS A 366 0.10 4.19 -23.21
C CYS A 366 1.08 4.79 -24.24
N THR A 367 1.28 6.11 -24.22
CA THR A 367 2.30 6.80 -25.01
C THR A 367 3.72 6.53 -24.50
N LEU A 368 3.87 6.17 -23.22
CA LEU A 368 5.15 5.80 -22.62
C LEU A 368 5.37 4.30 -22.76
N GLU A 369 6.03 3.85 -23.83
CA GLU A 369 6.46 2.46 -23.98
C GLU A 369 7.67 2.18 -23.07
N HIS A 370 7.62 1.09 -22.32
CA HIS A 370 8.50 0.83 -21.18
C HIS A 370 10.00 0.83 -21.54
N ASN A 371 10.40 0.09 -22.58
CA ASN A 371 11.82 -0.09 -22.89
C ASN A 371 12.44 1.16 -23.53
N SER A 372 11.76 1.73 -24.52
CA SER A 372 12.21 2.94 -25.24
C SER A 372 12.22 4.18 -24.34
N THR A 373 11.24 4.32 -23.45
CA THR A 373 11.21 5.41 -22.48
C THR A 373 12.35 5.25 -21.47
N ASN A 374 12.60 4.05 -20.93
CA ASN A 374 13.73 3.80 -20.04
C ASN A 374 15.10 4.07 -20.68
N ALA A 375 15.28 3.73 -21.96
CA ALA A 375 16.49 4.07 -22.70
C ALA A 375 16.68 5.60 -22.83
N SER A 376 15.59 6.34 -23.00
CA SER A 376 15.59 7.80 -23.06
C SER A 376 15.89 8.41 -21.68
N LEU A 377 15.27 7.90 -20.61
CA LEU A 377 15.53 8.33 -19.23
C LEU A 377 17.00 8.13 -18.83
N ALA A 378 17.58 6.98 -19.15
CA ALA A 378 18.99 6.69 -18.90
C ALA A 378 19.93 7.62 -19.69
N SER A 379 19.54 8.01 -20.91
CA SER A 379 20.30 8.97 -21.72
C SER A 379 20.20 10.38 -21.15
N GLN A 380 19.00 10.81 -20.72
CA GLN A 380 18.81 12.09 -20.06
C GLN A 380 19.57 12.17 -18.74
N LEU A 381 19.54 11.12 -17.90
CA LEU A 381 20.26 11.09 -16.63
C LEU A 381 21.78 11.33 -16.81
N ARG A 382 22.37 10.77 -17.87
CA ARG A 382 23.79 11.02 -18.19
C ARG A 382 24.05 12.51 -18.46
N LEU A 383 23.18 13.19 -19.20
CA LEU A 383 23.27 14.63 -19.44
C LEU A 383 23.08 15.44 -18.14
N GLU A 384 22.16 15.02 -17.26
CA GLU A 384 21.97 15.63 -15.95
C GLU A 384 23.19 15.46 -15.02
N HIS A 385 23.91 14.34 -15.14
CA HIS A 385 25.17 14.13 -14.42
C HIS A 385 26.30 15.01 -14.96
N GLU A 386 26.42 15.13 -16.28
CA GLU A 386 27.42 16.00 -16.93
C GLU A 386 27.23 17.48 -16.56
N SER A 387 25.97 17.93 -16.41
CA SER A 387 25.66 19.29 -15.95
C SER A 387 25.78 19.49 -14.43
N GLY A 388 25.95 18.41 -13.65
CA GLY A 388 25.99 18.45 -12.18
C GLY A 388 24.62 18.62 -11.50
N SER A 389 23.52 18.60 -12.26
CA SER A 389 22.17 18.88 -11.75
C SER A 389 21.60 17.75 -10.89
N CYS A 390 21.96 16.50 -11.19
CA CYS A 390 21.44 15.27 -10.55
C CYS A 390 22.53 14.42 -9.87
N LEU A 391 23.54 15.06 -9.25
CA LEU A 391 24.58 14.33 -8.50
C LEU A 391 23.94 13.44 -7.41
N GLY A 392 24.35 12.17 -7.37
CA GLY A 392 23.86 11.18 -6.42
C GLY A 392 22.59 10.41 -6.84
N VAL A 393 21.94 10.80 -7.94
CA VAL A 393 20.85 10.03 -8.55
C VAL A 393 21.45 8.87 -9.34
N GLU A 394 21.20 7.64 -8.91
CA GLU A 394 21.72 6.40 -9.53
C GLU A 394 20.87 5.97 -10.74
N SER A 395 19.55 6.09 -10.65
CA SER A 395 18.64 5.68 -11.73
C SER A 395 17.33 6.47 -11.74
N VAL A 396 16.79 6.67 -12.94
CA VAL A 396 15.42 7.13 -13.20
C VAL A 396 14.80 6.16 -14.19
N GLU A 397 13.79 5.42 -13.74
CA GLU A 397 13.20 4.31 -14.50
C GLU A 397 11.68 4.35 -14.40
N LEU A 398 10.99 3.81 -15.39
CA LEU A 398 9.58 3.47 -15.31
C LEU A 398 9.40 2.22 -14.44
N ALA A 399 8.43 2.26 -13.53
CA ALA A 399 7.98 1.07 -12.83
C ALA A 399 7.26 0.10 -13.80
N PHE A 400 6.96 -1.09 -13.31
CA PHE A 400 6.08 -2.04 -13.99
C PHE A 400 5.42 -2.94 -12.96
N ASP A 401 4.27 -3.50 -13.31
CA ASP A 401 3.51 -4.39 -12.44
C ASP A 401 4.37 -5.61 -12.06
N GLY A 402 4.49 -5.87 -10.77
CA GLY A 402 5.32 -6.92 -10.20
C GLY A 402 6.76 -6.52 -9.90
N LEU A 403 7.20 -5.30 -10.23
CA LEU A 403 8.51 -4.79 -9.80
C LEU A 403 8.61 -4.87 -8.28
N THR A 404 9.67 -5.54 -7.79
CA THR A 404 9.92 -5.74 -6.35
C THR A 404 11.23 -5.09 -5.96
N ILE A 405 11.20 -4.26 -4.93
CA ILE A 405 12.37 -3.56 -4.43
C ILE A 405 12.61 -3.95 -2.98
N PRO A 406 13.76 -4.58 -2.65
CA PRO A 406 14.10 -4.88 -1.26
C PRO A 406 14.39 -3.57 -0.51
N VAL A 407 13.87 -3.47 0.71
CA VAL A 407 14.00 -2.31 1.58
C VAL A 407 14.74 -2.69 2.85
N VAL A 408 15.84 -1.95 3.12
CA VAL A 408 16.65 -2.11 4.32
C VAL A 408 15.88 -1.47 5.49
N VAL A 409 15.50 -2.31 6.46
CA VAL A 409 14.83 -1.89 7.70
C VAL A 409 15.84 -1.72 8.79
#